data_AF-A0A9D3Y6R1-F1
#
_entry.id   AF-A0A9D3Y6R1-F1
#
_cell.length_a   1.000
_cell.length_b   1.000
_cell.length_c   1.000
_cell.angle_alpha   90.00
_cell.angle_beta   90.00
_cell.angle_gamma   90.00
#
_symmetry.space_group_name_H-M   'P 1'
#
loop_
_entity.id
_entity.type
_entity.pdbx_description
1 polymer ?
#
loop_
_entity_poly.entity_id
_entity_poly.type
_entity_poly.pdbx_seq_one_letter_code
_entity_poly.pdbx_strand_id
1 'polypeptide(L)'
;MAKFEKEPPNFVHQNAILCETIHKEQRTSKLYTNYSVNPFKKIHVITGKPNSSHDTEEGEEDEHFKKVISRAHLEPVKKYTYPQTEAQEVGWITRPLIDIDRSDKRLHHFRQNTAITKYMDAAWRVKEQTENLN
;
A
#
# COMPACT_ATOMS: atom_id res chain seq x y z
N MET A 1 36.71 44.17 -28.67
CA MET A 1 35.58 44.75 -27.91
C MET A 1 36.11 45.20 -26.56
N ALA A 2 36.05 46.50 -26.27
CA ALA A 2 36.60 47.07 -25.04
C ALA A 2 35.87 46.48 -23.82
N LYS A 3 36.62 45.97 -22.84
CA LYS A 3 36.06 45.53 -21.56
C LYS A 3 35.74 46.79 -20.75
N PHE A 4 34.46 47.07 -20.55
CA PHE A 4 34.05 48.09 -19.58
C PHE A 4 34.38 47.58 -18.17
N GLU A 5 35.28 48.28 -17.47
CA GLU A 5 35.54 48.02 -16.06
C GLU A 5 34.31 48.46 -15.26
N LYS A 6 33.73 47.55 -14.47
CA LYS A 6 32.58 47.88 -13.62
C LYS A 6 33.06 48.74 -12.46
N GLU A 7 32.39 49.87 -12.28
CA GLU A 7 32.61 50.74 -11.12
C GLU A 7 32.44 49.94 -9.81
N PRO A 8 33.26 50.26 -8.78
CA PRO A 8 33.20 49.55 -7.51
C PRO A 8 31.81 49.73 -6.88
N PRO A 9 31.21 48.65 -6.33
CA PRO A 9 29.86 48.70 -5.80
C PRO A 9 29.75 49.68 -4.62
N ASN A 10 28.79 50.60 -4.72
CA ASN A 10 28.46 51.52 -3.64
C ASN A 10 27.62 50.81 -2.56
N PHE A 11 28.24 50.53 -1.41
CA PHE A 11 27.62 49.83 -0.29
C PHE A 11 26.39 50.56 0.29
N VAL A 12 26.37 51.89 0.27
CA VAL A 12 25.24 52.69 0.75
C VAL A 12 24.02 52.45 -0.14
N HIS A 13 24.22 52.42 -1.46
CA HIS A 13 23.15 52.19 -2.40
C HIS A 13 22.63 50.75 -2.34
N GLN A 14 23.52 49.77 -2.16
CA GLN A 14 23.12 48.36 -1.96
C GLN A 14 22.29 48.17 -0.70
N ASN A 15 22.66 48.83 0.41
CA ASN A 15 21.86 48.80 1.64
C ASN A 15 20.49 49.45 1.44
N ALA A 16 20.40 50.55 0.69
CA ALA A 16 19.12 51.18 0.39
C ALA A 16 18.18 50.24 -0.38
N ILE A 17 18.71 49.52 -1.38
CA ILE A 17 17.97 48.50 -2.14
C ILE A 17 17.52 47.35 -1.23
N LEU A 18 18.39 46.88 -0.34
CA LEU A 18 18.07 45.82 0.61
C LEU A 18 16.97 46.23 1.59
N CYS A 19 17.06 47.45 2.14
CA CYS A 19 16.02 47.99 3.00
C CYS A 19 14.68 48.09 2.26
N GLU A 20 14.67 48.61 1.02
CA GLU A 20 13.45 48.73 0.22
C GLU A 20 12.82 47.36 -0.09
N THR A 21 13.63 46.36 -0.43
CA THR A 21 13.15 45.00 -0.70
C THR A 21 12.52 44.36 0.55
N ILE A 22 13.17 44.47 1.71
CA ILE A 22 12.60 44.01 2.99
C ILE A 22 11.25 44.69 3.28
N HIS A 23 11.15 46.00 3.07
CA HIS A 23 9.88 46.73 3.28
C HIS A 23 8.78 46.25 2.33
N LYS A 24 9.10 45.97 1.05
CA LYS A 24 8.13 45.44 0.06
C LYS A 24 7.67 44.03 0.42
N GLU A 25 8.58 43.17 0.85
CA GLU A 25 8.28 41.82 1.30
C GLU A 25 7.39 41.84 2.54
N GLN A 26 7.76 42.61 3.56
CA GLN A 26 6.99 42.76 4.80
C GLN A 26 5.59 43.35 4.54
N ARG A 27 5.44 44.28 3.59
CA ARG A 27 4.14 44.85 3.22
C ARG A 27 3.15 43.80 2.71
N THR A 28 3.64 42.73 2.08
CA THR A 28 2.80 41.68 1.49
C THR A 28 2.70 40.41 2.35
N SER A 29 3.58 40.27 3.35
CA SER A 29 3.54 39.16 4.29
C SER A 29 2.29 39.23 5.18
N LYS A 30 1.37 38.29 4.98
CA LYS A 30 0.21 38.07 5.85
C LYS A 30 0.51 36.90 6.78
N LEU A 31 0.79 37.19 8.05
CA LEU A 31 0.93 36.18 9.09
C LEU A 31 -0.45 35.85 9.68
N TYR A 32 -1.01 34.70 9.34
CA TYR A 32 -2.23 34.20 9.97
C TYR A 32 -1.88 33.53 11.31
N THR A 33 -1.95 34.29 12.39
CA THR A 33 -1.69 33.79 13.76
C THR A 33 -2.87 33.04 14.36
N ASN A 34 -4.08 33.33 13.86
CA ASN A 34 -5.31 32.69 14.31
C ASN A 34 -5.86 31.79 13.21
N TYR A 35 -5.59 30.49 13.31
CA TYR A 35 -6.24 29.46 12.51
C TYR A 35 -7.38 28.86 13.36
N SER A 36 -8.63 29.20 13.03
CA SER A 36 -9.78 28.48 13.57
C SER A 36 -10.21 27.44 12.54
N VAL A 37 -10.43 26.21 12.99
CA VAL A 37 -11.23 25.24 12.22
C VAL A 37 -12.56 25.89 11.84
N ASN A 38 -12.97 25.79 10.58
CA ASN A 38 -14.18 26.42 10.07
C ASN A 38 -15.39 26.09 11.00
N PRO A 39 -16.02 27.08 11.65
CA PRO A 39 -17.10 26.85 12.60
C PRO A 39 -18.36 26.24 11.96
N PHE A 40 -18.52 26.37 10.63
CA PHE A 40 -19.61 25.75 9.88
C PHE A 40 -19.26 24.35 9.35
N LYS A 41 -18.02 23.90 9.53
CA LYS A 41 -17.56 22.56 9.14
C LYS A 41 -17.11 21.84 10.41
N LYS A 42 -18.03 21.08 11.02
CA LYS A 42 -17.66 20.17 12.11
C LYS A 42 -16.65 19.17 11.56
N ILE A 43 -15.39 19.27 11.98
CA ILE A 43 -14.39 18.21 11.76
C ILE A 43 -14.76 17.09 12.73
N HIS A 44 -15.72 16.27 12.33
CA HIS A 44 -16.02 15.02 13.01
C HIS A 44 -14.98 13.98 12.59
N VAL A 45 -13.83 13.99 13.26
CA VAL A 45 -13.10 12.78 13.70
C VAL A 45 -11.74 13.23 14.21
N ILE A 46 -11.66 13.50 15.52
CA ILE A 46 -10.46 13.08 16.23
C ILE A 46 -10.60 11.57 16.30
N THR A 47 -9.98 10.85 15.38
CA THR A 47 -9.90 9.40 15.50
C THR A 47 -9.17 9.09 16.80
N GLY A 48 -9.69 8.14 17.58
CA GLY A 48 -9.02 7.64 18.77
C GLY A 48 -7.58 7.22 18.46
N LYS A 49 -6.75 7.06 19.49
CA LYS A 49 -5.37 6.61 19.27
C LYS A 49 -5.40 5.25 18.55
N PRO A 50 -4.49 4.96 17.60
CA PRO A 50 -4.53 3.72 16.81
C PRO A 50 -4.56 2.43 17.63
N ASN A 51 -4.05 2.48 18.87
CA ASN A 51 -3.97 1.36 19.80
C ASN A 51 -4.88 1.54 21.03
N SER A 52 -5.86 2.45 20.98
CA SER A 52 -6.81 2.67 22.07
C SER A 52 -7.86 1.55 22.06
N SER A 53 -7.79 0.62 23.02
CA SER A 53 -8.80 -0.43 23.16
C SER A 53 -10.17 0.15 23.53
N HIS A 54 -10.19 1.17 24.40
CA HIS A 54 -11.40 1.84 24.87
C HIS A 54 -12.19 2.53 23.76
N ASP A 55 -11.53 3.08 22.74
CA ASP A 55 -12.22 3.74 21.61
C ASP A 55 -12.78 2.74 20.58
N THR A 56 -12.39 1.46 20.67
CA THR A 56 -12.71 0.42 19.67
C THR A 56 -13.77 -0.58 20.17
N GLU A 57 -13.84 -0.83 21.48
CA GLU A 57 -14.69 -1.90 22.06
C GLU A 57 -16.14 -1.49 22.37
N GLU A 58 -16.48 -0.19 22.40
CA GLU A 58 -17.81 0.28 22.84
C GLU A 58 -18.87 0.38 21.72
N GLY A 59 -18.52 0.11 20.46
CA GLY A 59 -19.47 0.14 19.35
C GLY A 59 -20.23 -1.18 19.21
N GLU A 60 -21.58 -1.13 19.18
CA GLU A 60 -22.37 -2.24 18.66
C GLU A 60 -21.87 -2.59 17.25
N GLU A 61 -21.60 -3.87 17.02
CA GLU A 61 -21.04 -4.32 15.76
C GLU A 61 -22.03 -4.04 14.63
N ASP A 62 -21.62 -3.27 13.63
CA ASP A 62 -22.46 -2.98 12.47
C ASP A 62 -22.72 -4.28 11.68
N GLU A 63 -23.91 -4.84 11.84
CA GLU A 63 -24.34 -6.05 11.14
C GLU A 63 -24.27 -5.89 9.62
N HIS A 64 -24.55 -4.68 9.11
CA HIS A 64 -24.46 -4.41 7.68
C HIS A 64 -23.00 -4.49 7.23
N PHE A 65 -22.06 -3.89 7.95
CA PHE A 65 -20.64 -3.99 7.65
C PHE A 65 -20.16 -5.45 7.68
N LYS A 66 -20.53 -6.22 8.70
CA LYS A 66 -20.23 -7.67 8.75
C LYS A 66 -20.77 -8.43 7.54
N LYS A 67 -22.00 -8.12 7.13
CA LYS A 67 -22.63 -8.74 5.95
C LYS A 67 -21.91 -8.37 4.66
N VAL A 68 -21.44 -7.13 4.53
CA VAL A 68 -20.67 -6.67 3.37
C VAL A 68 -19.33 -7.38 3.30
N ILE A 69 -18.60 -7.45 4.42
CA ILE A 69 -17.29 -8.13 4.48
C ILE A 69 -17.44 -9.63 4.22
N SER A 70 -18.39 -10.30 4.87
CA SER A 70 -18.65 -11.72 4.61
C SER A 70 -19.04 -11.97 3.16
N ARG A 71 -19.88 -11.12 2.56
CA ARG A 71 -20.22 -11.20 1.12
C ARG A 71 -19.02 -10.96 0.21
N ALA A 72 -18.07 -10.10 0.59
CA ALA A 72 -16.87 -9.83 -0.18
C ALA A 72 -15.90 -11.02 -0.19
N HIS A 73 -15.83 -11.78 0.91
CA HIS A 73 -15.00 -12.97 1.04
C HIS A 73 -15.62 -14.25 0.44
N LEU A 74 -16.88 -14.23 0.03
CA LEU A 74 -17.50 -15.37 -0.64
C LEU A 74 -16.84 -15.64 -1.99
N GLU A 75 -16.71 -16.93 -2.32
CA GLU A 75 -16.29 -17.39 -3.64
C GLU A 75 -17.22 -16.85 -4.74
N PRO A 76 -16.69 -16.56 -5.94
CA PRO A 76 -17.48 -16.03 -7.06
C PRO A 76 -18.74 -16.85 -7.37
N VAL A 77 -18.63 -18.18 -7.33
CA VAL A 77 -19.73 -19.14 -7.59
C VAL A 77 -20.86 -19.04 -6.55
N LYS A 78 -20.55 -18.63 -5.32
CA LYS A 78 -21.53 -18.39 -4.26
C LYS A 78 -22.14 -16.99 -4.33
N LYS A 79 -21.46 -16.04 -4.99
CA LYS A 79 -21.85 -14.63 -5.07
C LYS A 79 -22.70 -14.32 -6.29
N TYR A 80 -22.43 -14.96 -7.42
CA TYR A 80 -23.11 -14.73 -8.70
C TYR A 80 -23.59 -16.06 -9.29
N THR A 81 -24.68 -16.01 -10.06
CA THR A 81 -25.21 -17.19 -10.76
C THR A 81 -24.38 -17.57 -11.98
N TYR A 82 -23.71 -16.60 -12.59
CA TYR A 82 -22.90 -16.74 -13.80
C TYR A 82 -21.57 -16.00 -13.64
N PRO A 83 -20.50 -16.45 -14.32
CA PRO A 83 -19.22 -15.76 -14.31
C PRO A 83 -19.38 -14.34 -14.86
N GLN A 84 -18.75 -13.37 -14.22
CA GLN A 84 -18.83 -11.96 -14.62
C GLN A 84 -17.66 -11.53 -15.50
N THR A 85 -16.58 -12.32 -15.53
CA THR A 85 -15.38 -12.07 -16.33
C THR A 85 -14.87 -13.36 -16.92
N GLU A 86 -14.16 -13.28 -18.05
CA GLU A 86 -13.56 -14.43 -18.74
C GLU A 86 -12.61 -15.22 -17.81
N ALA A 87 -11.87 -14.51 -16.96
CA ALA A 87 -10.99 -15.15 -15.97
C ALA A 87 -11.76 -15.99 -14.94
N GLN A 88 -13.00 -15.62 -14.61
CA GLN A 88 -13.86 -16.42 -13.73
C GLN A 88 -14.38 -17.68 -14.42
N GLU A 89 -14.55 -17.68 -15.74
CA GLU A 89 -15.06 -18.83 -16.49
C GLU A 89 -14.15 -20.06 -16.34
N VAL A 90 -12.84 -19.86 -16.42
CA VAL A 90 -11.83 -20.93 -16.34
C VAL A 90 -11.94 -21.74 -15.04
N GLY A 91 -12.32 -21.09 -13.94
CA GLY A 91 -12.45 -21.70 -12.61
C GLY A 91 -13.89 -21.85 -12.12
N TRP A 92 -14.89 -21.59 -12.96
CA TRP A 92 -16.29 -21.52 -12.52
C TRP A 92 -16.83 -22.89 -12.09
N ILE A 93 -16.46 -23.95 -12.82
CA ILE A 93 -16.82 -25.34 -12.54
C ILE A 93 -15.57 -26.06 -12.04
N THR A 94 -15.39 -26.10 -10.72
CA THR A 94 -14.23 -26.74 -10.08
C THR A 94 -14.37 -28.25 -9.91
N ARG A 95 -15.60 -28.77 -10.04
CA ARG A 95 -15.85 -30.22 -9.91
C ARG A 95 -15.39 -30.91 -11.18
N PRO A 96 -14.50 -31.92 -11.09
CA PRO A 96 -14.05 -32.65 -12.25
C PRO A 96 -15.22 -33.41 -12.88
N LEU A 97 -15.19 -33.60 -14.20
CA LEU A 97 -16.21 -34.36 -14.93
C LEU A 97 -16.21 -35.85 -14.56
N ILE A 98 -15.07 -36.35 -14.09
CA ILE A 98 -14.87 -37.73 -13.66
C ILE A 98 -14.32 -37.67 -12.25
N ASP A 99 -14.95 -38.40 -11.32
CA ASP A 99 -14.43 -38.56 -9.98
C ASP A 99 -13.17 -39.43 -10.03
N ILE A 100 -12.02 -38.81 -9.78
CA ILE A 100 -10.73 -39.52 -9.77
C ILE A 100 -10.53 -40.12 -8.37
N ASP A 101 -10.59 -41.44 -8.29
CA ASP A 101 -10.16 -42.16 -7.10
C ASP A 101 -8.62 -42.12 -6.98
N ARG A 102 -8.12 -41.29 -6.08
CA ARG A 102 -6.67 -41.17 -5.79
C ARG A 102 -6.14 -42.35 -4.98
N SER A 103 -7.00 -43.25 -4.48
CA SER A 103 -6.57 -44.45 -3.78
C SER A 103 -6.20 -45.60 -4.74
N ASP A 104 -6.72 -45.57 -5.97
CA ASP A 104 -6.42 -46.59 -6.97
C ASP A 104 -4.99 -46.46 -7.50
N LYS A 105 -4.11 -47.33 -7.00
CA LYS A 105 -2.70 -47.40 -7.40
C LYS A 105 -2.48 -47.77 -8.87
N ARG A 106 -3.50 -48.28 -9.58
CA ARG A 106 -3.41 -48.62 -11.01
C ARG A 106 -3.44 -47.39 -11.91
N LEU A 107 -4.09 -46.32 -11.45
CA LEU A 107 -4.29 -45.09 -12.22
C LEU A 107 -3.59 -43.89 -11.57
N HIS A 108 -3.32 -43.93 -10.27
CA HIS A 108 -2.74 -42.83 -9.52
C HIS A 108 -1.22 -43.01 -9.27
N HIS A 109 -0.41 -42.53 -10.22
CA HIS A 109 1.06 -42.58 -10.17
C HIS A 109 1.68 -41.20 -9.93
N PHE A 110 1.41 -40.58 -8.79
CA PHE A 110 2.06 -39.32 -8.43
C PHE A 110 3.54 -39.52 -8.09
N ARG A 111 4.38 -38.54 -8.43
CA ARG A 111 5.80 -38.56 -8.07
C ARG A 111 5.94 -38.46 -6.55
N GLN A 112 6.72 -39.35 -5.96
CA GLN A 112 7.02 -39.37 -4.53
C GLN A 112 8.51 -39.15 -4.30
N ASN A 113 8.82 -38.27 -3.36
CA ASN A 113 10.19 -38.03 -2.96
C ASN A 113 10.62 -39.10 -1.96
N THR A 114 11.68 -39.83 -2.29
CA THR A 114 12.35 -40.78 -1.40
C THR A 114 13.26 -40.06 -0.41
N ALA A 115 13.76 -40.77 0.61
CA ALA A 115 14.74 -40.22 1.54
C ALA A 115 16.01 -39.72 0.83
N ILE A 116 16.47 -40.45 -0.19
CA ILE A 116 17.65 -40.11 -0.97
C ILE A 116 17.43 -38.82 -1.76
N THR A 117 16.29 -38.70 -2.46
CA THR A 117 15.99 -37.47 -3.24
C THR A 117 15.82 -36.26 -2.32
N LYS A 118 15.22 -36.43 -1.13
CA LYS A 118 15.11 -35.34 -0.14
C LYS A 118 16.48 -34.90 0.39
N TYR A 119 17.36 -35.86 0.67
CA TYR A 119 18.73 -35.58 1.11
C TYR A 119 19.52 -34.83 0.04
N MET A 120 19.48 -35.31 -1.20
CA MET A 120 20.18 -34.66 -2.32
C MET A 120 19.63 -33.25 -2.61
N ASP A 121 18.31 -33.05 -2.55
CA ASP A 121 17.70 -31.71 -2.65
C ASP A 121 18.24 -30.76 -1.58
N ALA A 122 18.39 -31.22 -0.34
CA ALA A 122 18.94 -30.40 0.74
C ALA A 122 20.44 -30.11 0.53
N ALA A 123 21.21 -31.12 0.12
CA ALA A 123 22.63 -30.97 -0.17
C ALA A 123 22.89 -29.97 -1.30
N TRP A 124 22.08 -30.01 -2.38
CA TRP A 124 22.17 -29.05 -3.48
C TRP A 124 21.79 -27.63 -3.06
N ARG A 125 20.74 -27.44 -2.26
CA ARG A 125 20.41 -26.10 -1.73
C ARG A 125 21.56 -25.48 -0.93
N VAL A 126 22.22 -26.27 -0.08
CA VAL A 126 23.37 -25.80 0.70
C VAL A 126 24.54 -25.45 -0.23
N LYS A 127 24.83 -26.30 -1.22
CA LYS A 127 25.88 -26.05 -2.20
C LYS A 127 25.65 -24.73 -2.97
N GLU A 128 24.45 -24.51 -3.50
CA GLU A 128 24.12 -23.28 -4.23
C GLU A 128 24.22 -22.04 -3.33
N GLN A 129 23.81 -22.12 -2.06
CA GLN A 129 23.98 -21.03 -1.10
C GLN A 129 25.45 -20.71 -0.85
N THR A 130 26.31 -21.73 -0.73
CA THR A 130 27.75 -21.52 -0.53
C THR A 130 28.45 -20.96 -1.76
N GLU A 131 28.02 -21.35 -2.97
CA GLU A 131 28.57 -20.83 -4.24
C GLU A 131 28.12 -19.39 -4.50
N ASN A 132 26.88 -19.02 -4.14
CA ASN A 132 26.38 -17.64 -4.30
C ASN A 132 26.93 -16.64 -3.27
N LEU A 133 27.57 -17.11 -2.19
CA LEU A 133 28.17 -16.27 -1.15
C LEU A 133 29.64 -15.94 -1.39
N ASN A 134 30.28 -16.61 -2.36
CA ASN A 134 31.67 -16.39 -2.79
C ASN A 134 31.71 -15.55 -4.07
#